data_AF-A0A1C5M8G1-F1
#
_entry.id   AF-A0A1C5M8G1-F1
#
_cell.length_a   1.000
_cell.length_b   1.000
_cell.length_c   1.000
_cell.angle_alpha   90.00
_cell.angle_beta   90.00
_cell.angle_gamma   90.00
#
_symmetry.space_group_name_H-M   'P 1'
#
loop_
_entity.id
_entity.type
_entity.pdbx_description
1 polymer ?
#
loop_
_entity_poly.entity_id
_entity_poly.type
_entity_poly.pdbx_seq_one_letter_code
_entity_poly.pdbx_strand_id
1 'polypeptide(L)'
;MSRYTIEMNFAKAKGQAKELDNAAARLERIASGSMEDAMSTISGNWKGENAGNYLRKAEKVQKDILNVSRELKNTATAIRNIAQVTYNAEMAALELALKRNV
;
A
#
# COMPACT_ATOMS: atom_id res chain seq x y z
N MET A 1 29.20 -8.99 -3.88
CA MET A 1 28.21 -7.90 -3.87
C MET A 1 28.88 -6.67 -3.29
N SER A 2 28.75 -5.49 -3.89
CA SER A 2 29.37 -4.26 -3.36
C SER A 2 28.41 -3.53 -2.43
N ARG A 3 28.94 -2.66 -1.56
CA ARG A 3 28.14 -1.76 -0.71
C ARG A 3 27.12 -0.96 -1.51
N TYR A 4 27.54 -0.43 -2.66
CA TYR A 4 26.68 0.33 -3.56
C TYR A 4 25.46 -0.49 -4.02
N THR A 5 25.66 -1.76 -4.40
CA THR A 5 24.55 -2.63 -4.84
C THR A 5 23.55 -2.89 -3.71
N ILE A 6 24.04 -3.10 -2.47
CA ILE A 6 23.20 -3.32 -1.29
C ILE A 6 22.35 -2.09 -0.99
N GLU A 7 22.96 -0.90 -0.96
CA GLU A 7 22.28 0.37 -0.74
C GLU A 7 21.25 0.67 -1.84
N MET A 8 21.61 0.43 -3.11
CA MET A 8 20.70 0.59 -4.25
C MET A 8 19.48 -0.34 -4.16
N ASN A 9 19.69 -1.62 -3.84
CA ASN A 9 18.59 -2.59 -3.69
C ASN A 9 17.65 -2.20 -2.55
N PHE A 10 18.21 -1.78 -1.41
CA PHE A 10 17.43 -1.30 -0.26
C PHE A 10 16.60 -0.06 -0.62
N ALA A 11 17.20 0.92 -1.31
CA ALA A 11 16.49 2.11 -1.78
C ALA A 11 15.36 1.76 -2.75
N LYS A 12 15.60 0.83 -3.68
CA LYS A 12 14.59 0.35 -4.64
C LYS A 12 13.40 -0.29 -3.92
N ALA A 13 13.64 -1.14 -2.93
CA ALA A 13 12.58 -1.78 -2.15
C ALA A 13 11.73 -0.73 -1.37
N LYS A 14 12.38 0.28 -0.78
CA LYS A 14 11.67 1.40 -0.14
C LYS A 14 10.82 2.20 -1.14
N GLY A 15 11.32 2.37 -2.37
CA GLY A 15 10.57 2.99 -3.46
C GLY A 15 9.30 2.21 -3.82
N GLN A 16 9.41 0.89 -3.98
CA GLN A 16 8.26 0.02 -4.26
C GLN A 16 7.19 0.10 -3.15
N ALA A 17 7.61 0.07 -1.88
CA ALA A 17 6.68 0.23 -0.76
C ALA A 17 5.96 1.59 -0.78
N LYS A 18 6.65 2.67 -1.18
CA LYS A 18 6.06 4.00 -1.31
C LYS A 18 4.99 4.06 -2.41
N GLU A 19 5.18 3.38 -3.53
CA GLU A 19 4.17 3.32 -4.59
C GLU A 19 2.88 2.64 -4.11
N LEU A 20 3.00 1.58 -3.31
CA LEU A 20 1.84 0.92 -2.69
C LEU A 20 1.10 1.86 -1.72
N ASP A 21 1.81 2.61 -0.89
CA ASP A 21 1.18 3.61 0.00
C ASP A 21 0.47 4.71 -0.79
N ASN A 22 1.06 5.18 -1.89
CA ASN A 22 0.44 6.17 -2.76
C ASN A 22 -0.83 5.64 -3.41
N ALA A 23 -0.84 4.37 -3.83
CA ALA A 23 -2.02 3.71 -4.38
C ALA A 23 -3.10 3.54 -3.30
N ALA A 24 -2.74 3.07 -2.11
CA ALA A 24 -3.64 2.94 -0.97
C ALA A 24 -4.30 4.28 -0.59
N ALA A 25 -3.52 5.35 -0.48
CA ALA A 25 -4.02 6.69 -0.17
C ALA A 25 -5.02 7.22 -1.22
N ARG A 26 -4.80 6.89 -2.51
CA ARG A 26 -5.74 7.23 -3.59
C ARG A 26 -7.05 6.45 -3.45
N LEU A 27 -6.99 5.15 -3.15
CA LEU A 27 -8.17 4.33 -2.92
C LEU A 27 -9.00 4.81 -1.73
N GLU A 28 -8.34 5.16 -0.62
CA GLU A 28 -9.00 5.76 0.55
C GLU A 28 -9.73 7.05 0.21
N ARG A 29 -9.09 7.95 -0.55
CA ARG A 29 -9.74 9.20 -0.97
C ARG A 29 -10.96 8.97 -1.85
N ILE A 30 -10.92 7.97 -2.74
CA ILE A 30 -12.06 7.61 -3.59
C ILE A 30 -13.21 7.07 -2.73
N ALA A 31 -12.90 6.12 -1.84
CA ALA A 31 -13.91 5.47 -1.00
C ALA A 31 -14.53 6.43 0.02
N SER A 32 -13.73 7.23 0.72
CA SER A 32 -14.18 8.13 1.79
C SER A 32 -14.48 9.57 1.34
N GLY A 33 -14.43 9.85 0.05
CA GLY A 33 -14.77 11.15 -0.51
C GLY A 33 -15.75 11.00 -1.65
N SER A 34 -15.24 10.73 -2.85
CA SER A 34 -16.04 10.72 -4.07
C SER A 34 -17.22 9.72 -4.04
N MET A 35 -17.03 8.54 -3.44
CA MET A 35 -18.12 7.57 -3.31
C MET A 35 -19.16 8.00 -2.28
N GLU A 36 -18.76 8.53 -1.13
CA GLU A 36 -19.70 9.02 -0.10
C GLU A 36 -20.56 10.17 -0.66
N ASP A 37 -19.94 11.12 -1.35
CA ASP A 37 -20.64 12.25 -1.98
C ASP A 37 -21.66 11.78 -3.03
N ALA A 38 -21.26 10.83 -3.89
CA ALA A 38 -22.13 10.26 -4.90
C ALA A 38 -23.31 9.50 -4.29
N MET A 39 -23.04 8.68 -3.27
CA MET A 39 -24.08 7.92 -2.57
C MET A 39 -25.06 8.83 -1.83
N SER A 40 -24.57 9.90 -1.19
CA SER A 40 -25.38 10.93 -0.56
C SER A 40 -26.31 11.61 -1.58
N THR A 41 -25.75 12.04 -2.71
CA THR A 41 -26.51 12.66 -3.81
C THR A 41 -27.60 11.73 -4.36
N ILE A 42 -27.27 10.45 -4.58
CA ILE A 42 -28.23 9.46 -5.06
C ILE A 42 -29.34 9.25 -4.03
N SER A 43 -28.98 9.08 -2.76
CA SER A 43 -29.96 8.87 -1.70
C SER A 43 -30.92 10.05 -1.54
N GLY A 44 -30.48 11.27 -1.82
CA GLY A 44 -31.29 12.49 -1.78
C GLY A 44 -32.31 12.57 -2.92
N ASN A 45 -31.90 12.22 -4.14
CA ASN A 45 -32.67 12.47 -5.37
C ASN A 45 -33.43 11.24 -5.89
N TRP A 46 -32.97 10.02 -5.58
CA TRP A 46 -33.58 8.78 -6.04
C TRP A 46 -34.12 7.98 -4.86
N LYS A 47 -35.44 7.77 -4.84
CA LYS A 47 -36.16 7.02 -3.80
C LYS A 47 -36.72 5.72 -4.35
N GLY A 48 -37.09 4.83 -3.44
CA GLY A 48 -37.67 3.52 -3.74
C GLY A 48 -36.68 2.37 -3.61
N GLU A 49 -37.19 1.15 -3.77
CA GLU A 49 -36.45 -0.08 -3.49
C GLU A 49 -35.17 -0.23 -4.33
N ASN A 50 -35.23 0.15 -5.61
CA ASN A 50 -34.07 0.08 -6.51
C ASN A 50 -32.94 1.01 -6.08
N ALA A 51 -33.25 2.21 -5.57
CA ALA A 51 -32.24 3.12 -5.02
C ALA A 51 -31.57 2.49 -3.79
N GLY A 52 -32.35 1.87 -2.90
CA GLY A 52 -31.83 1.15 -1.74
C GLY A 52 -30.95 -0.05 -2.11
N ASN A 53 -31.35 -0.83 -3.12
CA ASN A 53 -30.54 -1.94 -3.66
C ASN A 53 -29.20 -1.44 -4.21
N TYR A 54 -29.22 -0.35 -4.97
CA TYR A 54 -28.02 0.25 -5.54
C TYR A 54 -27.07 0.77 -4.45
N LEU A 55 -27.58 1.52 -3.46
CA LEU A 55 -26.78 2.07 -2.37
C LEU A 55 -26.11 0.96 -1.55
N ARG A 56 -26.81 -0.13 -1.23
CA ARG A 56 -26.22 -1.31 -0.57
C ARG A 56 -25.08 -1.93 -1.39
N LYS A 57 -25.22 -1.98 -2.72
CA LYS A 57 -24.14 -2.47 -3.59
C LYS A 57 -22.95 -1.51 -3.59
N ALA A 58 -23.20 -0.20 -3.60
CA ALA A 58 -22.17 0.82 -3.54
C ALA A 58 -21.39 0.79 -2.21
N GLU A 59 -22.08 0.63 -1.08
CA GLU A 59 -21.49 0.41 0.26
C GLU A 59 -20.56 -0.81 0.27
N LYS A 60 -20.99 -1.92 -0.36
CA LYS A 60 -20.15 -3.11 -0.48
C LYS A 60 -18.86 -2.82 -1.25
N VAL A 61 -18.96 -2.14 -2.40
CA VAL A 61 -17.80 -1.76 -3.21
C VAL A 61 -16.89 -0.80 -2.45
N GLN A 62 -17.44 0.18 -1.72
CA GLN A 62 -16.69 1.10 -0.88
C GLN A 62 -15.86 0.34 0.17
N LYS A 63 -16.48 -0.62 0.86
CA LYS A 63 -15.81 -1.49 1.84
C LYS A 63 -14.71 -2.32 1.20
N ASP A 64 -14.96 -2.90 0.03
CA ASP A 64 -13.97 -3.70 -0.71
C ASP A 64 -12.75 -2.85 -1.09
N ILE A 65 -12.96 -1.61 -1.55
CA ILE A 65 -11.87 -0.66 -1.86
C ILE A 65 -11.05 -0.33 -0.62
N LEU A 66 -11.70 -0.06 0.52
CA LEU A 66 -11.01 0.22 1.79
C LEU A 66 -10.19 -0.99 2.28
N ASN A 67 -10.69 -2.21 2.06
CA ASN A 67 -9.95 -3.42 2.37
C ASN A 67 -8.70 -3.56 1.50
N VAL A 68 -8.82 -3.35 0.18
CA VAL A 68 -7.66 -3.38 -0.73
C VAL A 68 -6.63 -2.30 -0.34
N SER A 69 -7.07 -1.09 0.01
CA SER A 69 -6.16 -0.05 0.53
C SER A 69 -5.35 -0.54 1.74
N ARG A 70 -6.02 -1.18 2.71
CA ARG A 70 -5.37 -1.73 3.90
C ARG A 70 -4.37 -2.83 3.54
N GLU A 71 -4.70 -3.71 2.62
CA GLU A 71 -3.80 -4.76 2.14
C GLU A 71 -2.55 -4.21 1.46
N LEU A 72 -2.68 -3.13 0.67
CA LEU A 72 -1.54 -2.44 0.06
C LEU A 72 -0.62 -1.84 1.12
N LYS A 73 -1.16 -1.19 2.17
CA LYS A 73 -0.37 -0.65 3.29
C LYS A 73 0.34 -1.75 4.08
N ASN A 74 -0.33 -2.88 4.31
CA ASN A 74 0.26 -4.04 4.97
C ASN A 74 1.42 -4.60 4.13
N THR A 75 1.24 -4.71 2.82
CA THR A 75 2.26 -5.18 1.88
C THR A 75 3.46 -4.22 1.83
N ALA A 76 3.22 -2.91 1.79
CA ALA A 76 4.26 -1.88 1.85
C ALA A 76 5.10 -2.01 3.13
N THR A 77 4.44 -2.26 4.26
CA THR A 77 5.08 -2.48 5.56
C THR A 77 5.95 -3.74 5.55
N ALA A 78 5.43 -4.85 5.02
CA ALA A 78 6.19 -6.09 4.87
C ALA A 78 7.44 -5.91 4.00
N ILE A 79 7.32 -5.20 2.86
CA ILE A 79 8.46 -4.88 1.99
C ILE A 79 9.53 -4.10 2.75
N ARG A 80 9.15 -3.07 3.52
CA ARG A 80 10.11 -2.28 4.31
C ARG A 80 10.84 -3.12 5.35
N ASN A 81 10.12 -3.98 6.06
CA ASN A 81 10.69 -4.83 7.08
C ASN A 81 11.68 -5.83 6.48
N ILE A 82 11.28 -6.52 5.41
CA ILE A 82 12.15 -7.47 4.70
C ILE A 82 13.39 -6.74 4.17
N ALA A 83 13.21 -5.59 3.52
CA ALA A 83 14.32 -4.80 2.99
C ALA A 83 15.33 -4.39 4.07
N GLN A 84 14.84 -4.00 5.26
CA GLN A 84 15.71 -3.61 6.38
C GLN A 84 16.50 -4.79 6.92
N VAL A 85 15.86 -5.96 7.08
CA VAL A 85 16.52 -7.18 7.54
C VAL A 85 17.58 -7.63 6.53
N THR A 86 17.24 -7.66 5.24
CA THR A 86 18.17 -8.04 4.18
C THR A 86 19.36 -7.09 4.10
N TYR A 87 19.13 -5.77 4.14
CA TYR A 87 20.20 -4.77 4.15
C TYR A 87 21.19 -4.99 5.31
N ASN A 88 20.69 -5.19 6.53
CA ASN A 88 21.53 -5.41 7.70
C ASN A 88 22.37 -6.69 7.56
N ALA A 89 21.75 -7.78 7.07
CA ALA A 89 22.44 -9.05 6.86
C ALA A 89 23.52 -8.96 5.78
N GLU A 90 23.22 -8.32 4.65
CA GLU A 90 24.17 -8.14 3.55
C GLU A 90 25.35 -7.24 3.94
N MET A 91 25.10 -6.16 4.69
CA MET A 91 26.15 -5.27 5.20
C MET A 91 27.08 -5.98 6.19
N ALA A 92 26.53 -6.74 7.15
CA ALA A 92 27.33 -7.52 8.09
C ALA A 92 28.20 -8.58 7.37
N ALA A 93 27.65 -9.25 6.36
CA ALA A 93 28.40 -10.21 5.55
C ALA A 93 29.54 -9.53 4.77
N LEU A 94 29.29 -8.35 4.21
CA LEU A 94 30.31 -7.56 3.52
C LEU A 94 31.44 -7.15 4.46
N GLU A 95 31.14 -6.66 5.66
CA GLU A 95 32.14 -6.29 6.66
C GLU A 95 33.02 -7.48 7.08
N LEU A 96 32.42 -8.65 7.30
CA LEU A 96 33.16 -9.87 7.62
C LEU A 96 34.06 -10.31 6.46
N ALA A 97 33.59 -10.21 5.21
CA ALA A 97 34.39 -10.54 4.04
C ALA A 97 35.59 -9.61 3.89
N LEU A 98 35.40 -8.30 4.12
CA LEU A 98 36.48 -7.33 4.09
C LEU A 98 37.53 -7.62 5.16
N LYS A 99 37.12 -7.95 6.39
CA LYS A 99 38.05 -8.30 7.48
C LYS A 99 38.84 -9.59 7.24
N ARG A 100 38.30 -10.55 6.47
CA ARG A 100 38.98 -11.83 6.15
C ARG A 100 40.00 -11.71 5.02
N ASN A 101 39.92 -10.65 4.23
CA ASN A 101 40.81 -10.37 3.11
C ASN A 101 41.94 -9.37 3.47
N VAL A 102 42.04 -8.98 4.75
CA VAL A 102 43.11 -8.13 5.31
C VAL A 102 44.04 -8.97 6.16
#